data_AF-A0A158Q9H7-F1
#
_entry.id   AF-A0A158Q9H7-F1
#
_cell.length_a   1.000
_cell.length_b   1.000
_cell.length_c   1.000
_cell.angle_alpha   90.00
_cell.angle_beta   90.00
_cell.angle_gamma   90.00
#
_symmetry.space_group_name_H-M   'P 1'
#
loop_
_entity.id
_entity.type
_entity.pdbx_description
1 polymer ?
#
loop_
_entity_poly.entity_id
_entity_poly.type
_entity_poly.pdbx_seq_one_letter_code
_entity_poly.pdbx_strand_id
1 'polypeptide(L)'
;MGDFIREAFRTSGINEKMQDVIAETIMQRWNDEAGRRNHRSASSVAPQNVDSIKYQSDTGKMQLISEQLWRRLERKYEERLQKYKDKEEKVIEEKIISLKAEYKRNLDFAYSQCEEKLRRKDEELRRKEEILKEENQLESEKRYLEIQRAWSEIEASKKDLRIQKEHFDVAKSNFALKMSNDNLVLQRQKDELVKKENHLKERERGLKEEIKTAVTEAKKKERDWIVEKVKEWNMKEAKLIEKCENLQEKMRQFSKLQSTISEQSSHIRVLQGDLITLRGRLNDSEEKLRQANSKLHEYNDYEILREENKRMKEELLSKSKDDVLAIKESELNNLRRRLKLVEETADLRIKELKFRLKTDQLRQTLGERHQCHIASTSKCPEKMLPVVSDSVKASAEVSSAGSEDGREPLLEANMFQLL
;
A
#
# COMPACT_ATOMS: atom_id res chain seq x y z
N MET A 1 76.59 78.40 119.40
CA MET A 1 76.11 79.69 119.95
C MET A 1 75.53 80.55 118.85
N GLY A 2 76.32 81.01 117.86
CA GLY A 2 75.81 81.86 116.77
C GLY A 2 74.60 81.28 116.03
N ASP A 3 74.59 79.98 115.78
CA ASP A 3 73.53 79.28 115.05
C ASP A 3 72.19 79.30 115.80
N PHE A 4 72.24 79.30 117.15
CA PHE A 4 71.06 79.38 118.01
C PHE A 4 70.39 80.77 117.95
N ILE A 5 71.18 81.82 117.65
CA ILE A 5 70.69 83.19 117.45
C ILE A 5 70.10 83.32 116.04
N ARG A 6 70.76 82.75 115.02
CA ARG A 6 70.24 82.75 113.63
C ARG A 6 68.89 82.04 113.53
N GLU A 7 68.72 80.90 114.19
CA GLU A 7 67.47 80.13 114.14
C GLU A 7 66.29 80.89 114.79
N ALA A 8 66.52 81.58 115.91
CA ALA A 8 65.49 82.40 116.56
C ALA A 8 64.99 83.57 115.69
N PHE A 9 65.88 84.18 114.90
CA PHE A 9 65.49 85.26 113.98
C PHE A 9 64.77 84.76 112.71
N ARG A 10 65.09 83.56 112.20
CA ARG A 10 64.33 82.91 111.11
C ARG A 10 62.85 82.75 111.45
N THR A 11 62.53 82.33 112.68
CA THR A 11 61.14 82.21 113.15
C THR A 11 60.39 83.54 113.33
N SER A 12 61.07 84.69 113.18
CA SER A 12 60.48 86.03 113.36
C SER A 12 60.19 86.77 112.04
N GLY A 13 60.48 86.19 110.87
CA GLY A 13 60.15 86.78 109.57
C GLY A 13 60.92 88.05 109.17
N ILE A 14 62.05 88.33 109.83
CA ILE A 14 62.87 89.53 109.59
C ILE A 14 63.80 89.29 108.38
N ASN A 15 63.93 90.28 107.50
CA ASN A 15 64.75 90.22 106.28
C ASN A 15 66.21 89.83 106.59
N GLU A 16 66.75 88.85 105.86
CA GLU A 16 68.05 88.20 106.07
C GLU A 16 69.21 89.21 106.20
N LYS A 17 69.27 90.23 105.32
CA LYS A 17 70.31 91.28 105.38
C LYS A 17 70.25 92.14 106.66
N MET A 18 69.10 92.22 107.32
CA MET A 18 68.96 92.89 108.62
C MET A 18 69.40 91.98 109.77
N GLN A 19 69.25 90.65 109.63
CA GLN A 19 69.68 89.69 110.64
C GLN A 19 71.20 89.71 110.84
N ASP A 20 71.98 89.72 109.75
CA ASP A 20 73.45 89.78 109.85
C ASP A 20 73.94 91.11 110.48
N VAL A 21 73.37 92.26 110.09
CA VAL A 21 73.71 93.57 110.69
C VAL A 21 73.41 93.60 112.19
N ILE A 22 72.28 93.03 112.63
CA ILE A 22 71.93 92.94 114.05
C ILE A 22 72.88 91.98 114.79
N ALA A 23 73.20 90.83 114.20
CA ALA A 23 74.13 89.86 114.78
C ALA A 23 75.55 90.45 114.94
N GLU A 24 76.05 91.18 113.94
CA GLU A 24 77.37 91.82 113.98
C GLU A 24 77.41 92.99 114.98
N THR A 25 76.33 93.78 115.07
CA THR A 25 76.19 94.84 116.10
C THR A 25 76.21 94.27 117.53
N ILE A 26 75.56 93.12 117.76
CA ILE A 26 75.56 92.43 119.05
C ILE A 26 76.95 91.86 119.37
N MET A 27 77.63 91.27 118.38
CA MET A 27 79.01 90.77 118.52
C MET A 27 80.01 91.89 118.86
N GLN A 28 79.88 93.07 118.24
CA GLN A 28 80.68 94.24 118.59
C GLN A 28 80.46 94.70 120.03
N ARG A 29 79.20 94.90 120.46
CA ARG A 29 78.89 95.25 121.86
C ARG A 29 79.44 94.25 122.86
N TRP A 30 79.32 92.96 122.59
CA TRP A 30 79.79 91.91 123.51
C TRP A 30 81.31 91.93 123.68
N ASN A 31 82.06 92.23 122.62
CA ASN A 31 83.51 92.43 122.69
C ASN A 31 83.89 93.71 123.44
N ASP A 32 83.16 94.82 123.24
CA ASP A 32 83.38 96.07 123.97
C ASP A 32 83.10 95.93 125.49
N GLU A 33 82.04 95.22 125.88
CA GLU A 33 81.70 94.97 127.29
C GLU A 33 82.57 93.88 127.95
N ALA A 34 83.22 93.01 127.16
CA ALA A 34 84.29 92.14 127.64
C ALA A 34 85.60 92.92 127.88
N GLY A 35 85.95 93.85 126.98
CA GLY A 35 87.18 94.66 127.10
C GLY A 35 87.20 95.60 128.31
N ARG A 36 86.03 96.07 128.79
CA ARG A 36 85.93 97.12 129.83
C ARG A 36 85.80 96.63 131.28
N ARG A 37 86.21 95.40 131.62
CA ARG A 37 86.16 94.87 133.01
C ARG A 37 87.50 94.83 133.76
N ASN A 38 88.62 95.02 133.09
CA ASN A 38 89.97 94.82 133.65
C ASN A 38 90.67 96.09 134.17
N HIS A 39 89.99 96.93 134.96
CA HIS A 39 90.67 97.90 135.85
C HIS A 39 89.92 98.08 137.18
N ARG A 40 90.38 97.35 138.22
CA ARG A 40 90.05 97.59 139.63
C ARG A 40 91.33 97.83 140.44
N SER A 41 91.75 99.09 140.52
CA SER A 41 92.68 99.61 141.52
C SER A 41 92.07 100.93 142.03
N ALA A 42 91.72 101.11 143.30
CA ALA A 42 92.57 101.04 144.51
C ALA A 42 93.52 102.25 144.64
N SER A 43 92.93 103.42 144.92
CA SER A 43 93.56 104.57 145.59
C SER A 43 92.43 105.39 146.23
N SER A 44 92.39 105.76 147.52
CA SER A 44 93.41 106.20 148.49
C SER A 44 93.79 107.68 148.39
N VAL A 45 92.95 108.56 148.93
CA VAL A 45 93.41 109.79 149.58
C VAL A 45 92.68 109.96 150.91
N ALA A 46 93.45 110.00 152.00
CA ALA A 46 93.05 110.55 153.28
C ALA A 46 94.04 111.65 153.66
N PRO A 47 93.60 112.80 154.18
CA PRO A 47 94.44 113.68 154.99
C PRO A 47 94.44 113.24 156.46
N GLN A 48 95.55 113.44 157.16
CA GLN A 48 95.71 113.08 158.58
C GLN A 48 95.41 114.28 159.51
N ASN A 49 95.25 113.96 160.81
CA ASN A 49 95.57 114.76 162.00
C ASN A 49 95.66 116.30 161.91
N VAL A 50 94.96 117.00 162.82
CA VAL A 50 95.62 117.67 163.96
C VAL A 50 94.76 117.50 165.24
N ASP A 51 95.45 117.33 166.36
CA ASP A 51 95.10 117.26 167.78
C ASP A 51 93.67 117.54 168.30
N SER A 52 93.15 116.52 169.00
CA SER A 52 92.99 116.52 170.47
C SER A 52 92.59 117.83 171.18
N ILE A 53 91.30 117.94 171.56
CA ILE A 53 90.89 118.40 172.90
C ILE A 53 89.60 117.66 173.31
N LYS A 54 89.43 117.42 174.61
CA LYS A 54 88.35 116.61 175.21
C LYS A 54 86.96 117.22 174.96
N TYR A 55 85.96 116.39 174.66
CA TYR A 55 84.93 115.96 175.63
C TYR A 55 84.15 114.74 175.08
N GLN A 56 83.37 114.04 175.92
CA GLN A 56 82.87 112.68 175.66
C GLN A 56 81.34 112.62 175.50
N SER A 57 80.85 111.47 175.00
CA SER A 57 79.53 110.87 175.33
C SER A 57 78.26 111.18 174.50
N ASP A 58 78.33 111.37 173.17
CA ASP A 58 77.09 111.47 172.34
C ASP A 58 77.04 110.74 170.97
N THR A 59 78.14 110.16 170.49
CA THR A 59 78.23 109.57 169.13
C THR A 59 77.23 108.43 168.85
N GLY A 60 76.94 107.57 169.84
CA GLY A 60 76.02 106.43 169.65
C GLY A 60 74.57 106.84 169.36
N LYS A 61 74.11 107.99 169.87
CA LYS A 61 72.76 108.51 169.58
C LYS A 61 72.66 108.97 168.12
N MET A 62 73.71 109.59 167.59
CA MET A 62 73.76 110.07 166.21
C MET A 62 73.73 108.91 165.21
N GLN A 63 74.44 107.81 165.50
CA GLN A 63 74.37 106.58 164.69
C GLN A 63 72.96 106.00 164.67
N LEU A 64 72.31 105.84 165.84
CA LEU A 64 70.94 105.32 165.93
C LEU A 64 69.92 106.17 165.14
N ILE A 65 70.05 107.50 165.18
CA ILE A 65 69.21 108.42 164.39
C ILE A 65 69.47 108.23 162.89
N SER A 66 70.72 108.10 162.46
CA SER A 66 71.06 107.89 161.04
C SER A 66 70.48 106.57 160.50
N GLU A 67 70.49 105.50 161.30
CA GLU A 67 69.94 104.20 160.91
C GLU A 67 68.41 104.21 160.91
N GLN A 68 67.76 104.89 161.87
CA GLN A 68 66.30 105.09 161.85
C GLN A 68 65.84 105.90 160.63
N LEU A 69 66.61 106.91 160.21
CA LEU A 69 66.36 107.65 158.99
C LEU A 69 66.57 106.77 157.75
N TRP A 70 67.63 105.96 157.70
CA TRP A 70 67.89 105.04 156.59
C TRP A 70 66.78 104.00 156.44
N ARG A 71 66.42 103.27 157.51
CA ARG A 71 65.28 102.32 157.54
C ARG A 71 63.92 102.99 157.26
N ARG A 72 63.81 104.33 157.34
CA ARG A 72 62.59 105.09 156.95
C ARG A 72 62.64 105.56 155.49
N LEU A 73 63.83 105.78 154.94
CA LEU A 73 64.06 106.04 153.53
C LEU A 73 63.84 104.76 152.72
N GLU A 74 64.44 103.66 153.15
CA GLU A 74 64.34 102.30 152.61
C GLU A 74 62.87 101.88 152.41
N ARG A 75 62.07 101.85 153.49
CA ARG A 75 60.62 101.58 153.41
C ARG A 75 59.86 102.51 152.45
N LYS A 76 60.24 103.79 152.34
CA LYS A 76 59.63 104.71 151.36
C LYS A 76 60.00 104.36 149.91
N TYR A 77 61.19 103.82 149.67
CA TYR A 77 61.58 103.31 148.34
C TYR A 77 60.98 101.94 148.06
N GLU A 78 60.88 101.04 149.05
CA GLU A 78 60.16 99.76 148.94
C GLU A 78 58.67 99.98 148.62
N GLU A 79 57.99 100.86 149.36
CA GLU A 79 56.60 101.25 149.06
C GLU A 79 56.44 101.82 147.65
N ARG A 80 57.39 102.65 147.18
CA ARG A 80 57.36 103.21 145.83
C ARG A 80 57.62 102.16 144.75
N LEU A 81 58.56 101.26 144.99
CA LEU A 81 58.90 100.15 144.09
C LEU A 81 57.74 99.15 144.00
N GLN A 82 57.08 98.84 145.11
CA GLN A 82 55.89 97.99 145.10
C GLN A 82 54.74 98.68 144.36
N LYS A 83 54.42 99.96 144.68
CA LYS A 83 53.43 100.77 143.94
C LYS A 83 53.77 101.00 142.46
N TYR A 84 54.99 100.69 142.02
CA TYR A 84 55.39 100.64 140.62
C TYR A 84 55.19 99.25 140.01
N LYS A 85 55.63 98.18 140.69
CA LYS A 85 55.31 96.78 140.32
C LYS A 85 53.81 96.57 140.18
N ASP A 86 53.01 96.98 141.19
CA ASP A 86 51.53 96.86 141.20
C ASP A 86 50.84 97.60 140.04
N LYS A 87 51.56 98.49 139.32
CA LYS A 87 51.07 99.20 138.14
C LYS A 87 51.52 98.52 136.85
N GLU A 88 52.80 98.19 136.73
CA GLU A 88 53.33 97.44 135.58
C GLU A 88 52.64 96.07 135.47
N GLU A 89 52.44 95.38 136.60
CA GLU A 89 51.69 94.13 136.67
C GLU A 89 50.26 94.29 136.14
N LYS A 90 49.54 95.36 136.53
CA LYS A 90 48.20 95.65 135.98
C LYS A 90 48.20 95.96 134.50
N VAL A 91 49.18 96.73 134.00
CA VAL A 91 49.32 97.01 132.55
C VAL A 91 49.61 95.72 131.78
N ILE A 92 50.41 94.82 132.35
CA ILE A 92 50.69 93.49 131.80
C ILE A 92 49.44 92.60 131.84
N GLU A 93 48.69 92.57 132.95
CA GLU A 93 47.42 91.84 133.08
C GLU A 93 46.37 92.34 132.08
N GLU A 94 46.15 93.65 131.99
CA GLU A 94 45.26 94.29 131.02
C GLU A 94 45.66 93.94 129.58
N LYS A 95 46.96 93.95 129.26
CA LYS A 95 47.41 93.57 127.91
C LYS A 95 47.28 92.06 127.65
N ILE A 96 47.49 91.21 128.65
CA ILE A 96 47.24 89.76 128.57
C ILE A 96 45.74 89.49 128.36
N ILE A 97 44.85 90.23 129.02
CA ILE A 97 43.40 90.14 128.84
C ILE A 97 42.99 90.62 127.43
N SER A 98 43.53 91.74 126.95
CA SER A 98 43.35 92.23 125.57
C SER A 98 43.77 91.18 124.54
N LEU A 99 45.00 90.64 124.66
CA LEU A 99 45.53 89.65 123.73
C LEU A 99 44.73 88.33 123.77
N LYS A 100 44.30 87.86 124.95
CA LYS A 100 43.42 86.69 125.08
C LYS A 100 42.06 86.94 124.40
N ALA A 101 41.49 88.13 124.54
CA ALA A 101 40.22 88.49 123.90
C ALA A 101 40.36 88.66 122.37
N GLU A 102 41.46 89.25 121.88
CA GLU A 102 41.78 89.34 120.45
C GLU A 102 42.01 87.95 119.84
N TYR A 103 42.82 87.10 120.47
CA TYR A 103 43.08 85.74 120.03
C TYR A 103 41.80 84.89 120.03
N LYS A 104 40.94 85.02 121.05
CA LYS A 104 39.64 84.37 121.07
C LYS A 104 38.75 84.82 119.90
N ARG A 105 38.58 86.13 119.68
CA ARG A 105 37.79 86.64 118.54
C ARG A 105 38.31 86.14 117.19
N ASN A 106 39.63 86.06 117.02
CA ASN A 106 40.26 85.55 115.80
C ASN A 106 40.00 84.05 115.61
N LEU A 107 40.04 83.25 116.68
CA LEU A 107 39.63 81.84 116.65
C LEU A 107 38.13 81.69 116.35
N ASP A 108 37.26 82.38 117.09
CA ASP A 108 35.80 82.33 116.93
C ASP A 108 35.40 82.70 115.47
N PHE A 109 36.07 83.69 114.86
CA PHE A 109 35.91 84.07 113.46
C PHE A 109 36.45 83.02 112.47
N ALA A 110 37.59 82.40 112.75
CA ALA A 110 38.14 81.32 111.93
C ALA A 110 37.24 80.07 111.96
N TYR A 111 36.73 79.68 113.14
CA TYR A 111 35.73 78.62 113.28
C TYR A 111 34.46 78.96 112.50
N SER A 112 33.94 80.19 112.62
CA SER A 112 32.76 80.65 111.87
C SER A 112 32.97 80.53 110.35
N GLN A 113 34.15 80.88 109.82
CA GLN A 113 34.47 80.68 108.40
C GLN A 113 34.57 79.20 108.00
N CYS A 114 35.04 78.32 108.89
CA CYS A 114 35.13 76.89 108.63
C CYS A 114 33.73 76.24 108.63
N GLU A 115 32.87 76.58 109.59
CA GLU A 115 31.46 76.13 109.61
C GLU A 115 30.71 76.60 108.37
N GLU A 116 30.85 77.86 107.97
CA GLU A 116 30.17 78.41 106.80
C GLU A 116 30.67 77.76 105.49
N LYS A 117 31.96 77.45 105.37
CA LYS A 117 32.50 76.67 104.25
C LYS A 117 31.98 75.24 104.24
N LEU A 118 31.84 74.61 105.42
CA LEU A 118 31.29 73.27 105.57
C LEU A 118 29.82 73.23 105.15
N ARG A 119 28.97 74.11 105.68
CA ARG A 119 27.54 74.22 105.31
C ARG A 119 27.34 74.39 103.80
N ARG A 120 28.10 75.30 103.17
CA ARG A 120 28.04 75.48 101.71
C ARG A 120 28.42 74.23 100.92
N LYS A 121 29.34 73.40 101.45
CA LYS A 121 29.70 72.11 100.84
C LYS A 121 28.66 71.03 101.11
N ASP A 122 28.06 70.98 102.29
CA ASP A 122 26.94 70.09 102.59
C ASP A 122 25.73 70.39 101.69
N GLU A 123 25.42 71.68 101.44
CA GLU A 123 24.38 72.07 100.49
C GLU A 123 24.75 71.75 99.04
N GLU A 124 26.02 71.93 98.63
CA GLU A 124 26.48 71.54 97.28
C GLU A 124 26.36 70.03 97.07
N LEU A 125 26.67 69.23 98.10
CA LEU A 125 26.49 67.79 98.08
C LEU A 125 25.02 67.40 98.02
N ARG A 126 24.14 67.99 98.83
CA ARG A 126 22.69 67.72 98.78
C ARG A 126 22.09 68.01 97.40
N ARG A 127 22.40 69.17 96.80
CA ARG A 127 21.96 69.53 95.44
C ARG A 127 22.45 68.52 94.39
N LYS A 128 23.69 68.03 94.53
CA LYS A 128 24.24 66.98 93.65
C LYS A 128 23.58 65.63 93.86
N GLU A 129 23.28 65.25 95.11
CA GLU A 129 22.52 64.03 95.40
C GLU A 129 21.08 64.12 94.88
N GLU A 130 20.43 65.28 94.96
CA GLU A 130 19.08 65.52 94.43
C GLU A 130 19.06 65.35 92.90
N ILE A 131 19.96 66.03 92.18
CA ILE A 131 20.14 65.86 90.73
C ILE A 131 20.44 64.39 90.37
N LEU A 132 21.34 63.72 91.09
CA LEU A 132 21.65 62.31 90.84
C LEU A 132 20.46 61.37 91.12
N LYS A 133 19.57 61.71 92.06
CA LYS A 133 18.33 60.94 92.31
C LYS A 133 17.36 61.12 91.13
N GLU A 134 17.19 62.34 90.64
CA GLU A 134 16.35 62.65 89.48
C GLU A 134 16.89 62.01 88.19
N GLU A 135 18.19 62.11 87.91
CA GLU A 135 18.83 61.48 86.74
C GLU A 135 18.69 59.95 86.75
N ASN A 136 18.92 59.30 87.91
CA ASN A 136 18.72 57.86 88.04
C ASN A 136 17.24 57.46 87.89
N GLN A 137 16.30 58.27 88.39
CA GLN A 137 14.87 58.02 88.21
C GLN A 137 14.48 58.11 86.73
N LEU A 138 14.88 59.18 86.03
CA LEU A 138 14.57 59.40 84.61
C LEU A 138 15.18 58.32 83.71
N GLU A 139 16.43 57.91 83.97
CA GLU A 139 17.07 56.81 83.22
C GLU A 139 16.40 55.45 83.53
N SER A 140 15.88 55.24 84.75
CA SER A 140 15.10 54.03 85.07
C SER A 140 13.75 53.99 84.36
N GLU A 141 13.04 55.12 84.29
CA GLU A 141 11.76 55.26 83.58
C GLU A 141 11.94 55.08 82.07
N LYS A 142 12.98 55.72 81.50
CA LYS A 142 13.37 55.55 80.10
C LYS A 142 13.63 54.10 79.75
N ARG A 143 14.44 53.37 80.55
CA ARG A 143 14.70 51.93 80.35
C ARG A 143 13.43 51.10 80.46
N TYR A 144 12.54 51.41 81.40
CA TYR A 144 11.24 50.75 81.52
C TYR A 144 10.39 50.93 80.25
N LEU A 145 10.32 52.15 79.72
CA LEU A 145 9.57 52.47 78.49
C LEU A 145 10.21 51.83 77.24
N GLU A 146 11.53 51.77 77.15
CA GLU A 146 12.26 51.06 76.09
C GLU A 146 11.94 49.55 76.11
N ILE A 147 11.98 48.92 77.30
CA ILE A 147 11.59 47.53 77.50
C ILE A 147 10.11 47.30 77.15
N GLN A 148 9.21 48.20 77.54
CA GLN A 148 7.77 48.11 77.23
C GLN A 148 7.50 48.20 75.71
N ARG A 149 8.24 49.04 74.99
CA ARG A 149 8.18 49.12 73.51
C ARG A 149 8.66 47.83 72.87
N ALA A 150 9.82 47.33 73.27
CA ALA A 150 10.37 46.06 72.75
C ALA A 150 9.42 44.87 72.99
N TRP A 151 8.79 44.78 74.17
CA TRP A 151 7.76 43.76 74.43
C TRP A 151 6.54 43.90 73.51
N SER A 152 6.09 45.13 73.25
CA SER A 152 4.95 45.39 72.35
C SER A 152 5.25 44.98 70.91
N GLU A 153 6.47 45.24 70.43
CA GLU A 153 6.96 44.83 69.10
C GLU A 153 7.13 43.31 68.98
N ILE A 154 7.66 42.66 70.01
CA ILE A 154 7.73 41.19 70.11
C ILE A 154 6.32 40.58 70.09
N GLU A 155 5.36 41.18 70.80
CA GLU A 155 3.97 40.74 70.79
C GLU A 155 3.28 40.89 69.43
N ALA A 156 3.50 42.00 68.73
CA ALA A 156 3.01 42.22 67.37
C ALA A 156 3.59 41.18 66.41
N SER A 157 4.92 41.05 66.38
CA SER A 157 5.63 40.04 65.59
C SER A 157 5.13 38.61 65.88
N LYS A 158 4.85 38.29 67.14
CA LYS A 158 4.29 37.00 67.57
C LYS A 158 2.81 36.81 67.18
N LYS A 159 2.04 37.87 66.94
CA LYS A 159 0.68 37.79 66.35
C LYS A 159 0.79 37.55 64.84
N ASP A 160 1.63 38.32 64.16
CA ASP A 160 1.82 38.21 62.70
C ASP A 160 2.39 36.85 62.27
N LEU A 161 3.38 36.32 63.00
CA LEU A 161 3.92 34.98 62.75
C LEU A 161 2.90 33.85 62.95
N ARG A 162 1.88 34.05 63.81
CA ARG A 162 0.76 33.09 63.94
C ARG A 162 -0.17 33.17 62.73
N ILE A 163 -0.54 34.38 62.32
CA ILE A 163 -1.39 34.63 61.14
C ILE A 163 -0.71 34.07 59.87
N GLN A 164 0.60 34.32 59.69
CA GLN A 164 1.38 33.76 58.58
C GLN A 164 1.42 32.23 58.61
N LYS A 165 1.57 31.61 59.79
CA LYS A 165 1.52 30.15 59.94
C LYS A 165 0.13 29.60 59.59
N GLU A 166 -0.94 30.23 60.07
CA GLU A 166 -2.32 29.83 59.79
C GLU A 166 -2.61 29.92 58.28
N HIS A 167 -2.18 30.99 57.60
CA HIS A 167 -2.25 31.10 56.15
C HIS A 167 -1.44 30.01 55.43
N PHE A 168 -0.24 29.66 55.92
CA PHE A 168 0.58 28.59 55.35
C PHE A 168 -0.08 27.21 55.52
N ASP A 169 -0.59 26.88 56.70
CA ASP A 169 -1.26 25.61 56.97
C ASP A 169 -2.58 25.48 56.17
N VAL A 170 -3.32 26.59 55.98
CA VAL A 170 -4.48 26.65 55.07
C VAL A 170 -4.06 26.46 53.60
N ALA A 171 -3.00 27.14 53.14
CA ALA A 171 -2.51 26.99 51.77
C ALA A 171 -2.03 25.56 51.48
N LYS A 172 -1.33 24.94 52.44
CA LYS A 172 -0.88 23.54 52.41
C LYS A 172 -2.06 22.56 52.37
N SER A 173 -3.11 22.81 53.16
CA SER A 173 -4.35 22.03 53.12
C SER A 173 -5.06 22.13 51.77
N ASN A 174 -5.23 23.36 51.25
CA ASN A 174 -5.83 23.62 49.95
C ASN A 174 -5.04 22.97 48.79
N PHE A 175 -3.70 22.99 48.86
CA PHE A 175 -2.86 22.29 47.89
C PHE A 175 -3.05 20.77 47.95
N ALA A 176 -3.06 20.17 49.14
CA ALA A 176 -3.29 18.73 49.31
C ALA A 176 -4.69 18.31 48.82
N LEU A 177 -5.74 19.10 49.12
CA LEU A 177 -7.10 18.89 48.63
C LEU A 177 -7.17 19.00 47.09
N LYS A 178 -6.51 19.99 46.50
CA LYS A 178 -6.44 20.12 45.04
C LYS A 178 -5.75 18.92 44.40
N MET A 179 -4.57 18.52 44.87
CA MET A 179 -3.85 17.36 44.35
C MET A 179 -4.66 16.06 44.49
N SER A 180 -5.41 15.91 45.58
CA SER A 180 -6.33 14.78 45.77
C SER A 180 -7.48 14.79 44.74
N ASN A 181 -8.12 15.95 44.53
CA ASN A 181 -9.19 16.11 43.55
C ASN A 181 -8.70 15.89 42.10
N ASP A 182 -7.55 16.47 41.73
CA ASP A 182 -6.96 16.33 40.40
C ASP A 182 -6.61 14.85 40.12
N ASN A 183 -6.08 14.12 41.11
CA ASN A 183 -5.88 12.67 41.05
C ASN A 183 -7.20 11.89 40.87
N LEU A 184 -8.27 12.27 41.57
CA LEU A 184 -9.60 11.64 41.41
C LEU A 184 -10.20 11.89 40.02
N VAL A 185 -9.98 13.07 39.44
CA VAL A 185 -10.40 13.38 38.06
C VAL A 185 -9.61 12.55 37.05
N LEU A 186 -8.28 12.47 37.18
CA LEU A 186 -7.41 11.67 36.32
C LEU A 186 -7.75 10.17 36.39
N GLN A 187 -8.04 9.64 37.60
CA GLN A 187 -8.44 8.25 37.76
C GLN A 187 -9.81 7.96 37.11
N ARG A 188 -10.80 8.87 37.23
CA ARG A 188 -12.08 8.74 36.50
C ARG A 188 -11.89 8.74 34.98
N GLN A 189 -11.06 9.65 34.46
CA GLN A 189 -10.76 9.72 33.02
C GLN A 189 -10.06 8.43 32.52
N LYS A 190 -9.13 7.89 33.31
CA LYS A 190 -8.48 6.60 33.05
C LYS A 190 -9.50 5.44 33.01
N ASP A 191 -10.41 5.38 33.98
CA ASP A 191 -11.45 4.34 34.02
C ASP A 191 -12.47 4.47 32.87
N GLU A 192 -12.76 5.69 32.41
CA GLU A 192 -13.53 5.92 31.18
C GLU A 192 -12.79 5.49 29.92
N LEU A 193 -11.47 5.75 29.83
CA LEU A 193 -10.66 5.31 28.70
C LEU A 193 -10.58 3.78 28.63
N VAL A 194 -10.41 3.09 29.76
CA VAL A 194 -10.45 1.62 29.83
C VAL A 194 -11.81 1.07 29.39
N LYS A 195 -12.93 1.72 29.78
CA LYS A 195 -14.27 1.34 29.30
C LYS A 195 -14.40 1.51 27.78
N LYS A 196 -13.91 2.62 27.22
CA LYS A 196 -13.90 2.89 25.77
C LYS A 196 -13.02 1.90 25.01
N GLU A 197 -11.83 1.59 25.52
CA GLU A 197 -10.90 0.61 24.96
C GLU A 197 -11.52 -0.81 24.94
N ASN A 198 -12.14 -1.23 26.04
CA ASN A 198 -12.82 -2.52 26.11
C ASN A 198 -14.01 -2.60 25.14
N HIS A 199 -14.82 -1.53 25.02
CA HIS A 199 -15.89 -1.47 24.03
C HIS A 199 -15.36 -1.56 22.58
N LEU A 200 -14.23 -0.88 22.27
CA LEU A 200 -13.59 -0.99 20.96
C LEU A 200 -13.08 -2.40 20.68
N LYS A 201 -12.46 -3.07 21.67
CA LYS A 201 -12.07 -4.49 21.58
C LYS A 201 -13.26 -5.44 21.42
N GLU A 202 -14.41 -5.12 22.02
CA GLU A 202 -15.68 -5.84 21.83
C GLU A 202 -16.17 -5.70 20.37
N ARG A 203 -16.19 -4.47 19.86
CA ARG A 203 -16.62 -4.15 18.49
C ARG A 203 -15.69 -4.73 17.44
N GLU A 204 -14.38 -4.72 17.68
CA GLU A 204 -13.37 -5.34 16.80
C GLU A 204 -13.57 -6.86 16.74
N ARG A 205 -13.85 -7.53 17.87
CA ARG A 205 -14.20 -8.96 17.90
C ARG A 205 -15.49 -9.27 17.15
N GLY A 206 -16.53 -8.45 17.33
CA GLY A 206 -17.78 -8.55 16.57
C GLY A 206 -17.56 -8.45 15.05
N LEU A 207 -16.91 -7.37 14.60
CA LEU A 207 -16.59 -7.14 13.18
C LEU A 207 -15.72 -8.26 12.59
N LYS A 208 -14.77 -8.83 13.35
CA LYS A 208 -13.96 -9.98 12.90
C LYS A 208 -14.80 -11.23 12.67
N GLU A 209 -15.78 -11.51 13.54
CA GLU A 209 -16.71 -12.62 13.33
C GLU A 209 -17.72 -12.34 12.20
N GLU A 210 -18.23 -11.12 12.06
CA GLU A 210 -19.08 -10.71 10.92
C GLU A 210 -18.37 -10.85 9.56
N ILE A 211 -17.11 -10.42 9.47
CA ILE A 211 -16.29 -10.61 8.26
C ILE A 211 -16.06 -12.11 8.00
N LYS A 212 -15.78 -12.89 9.05
CA LYS A 212 -15.54 -14.34 8.96
C LYS A 212 -16.79 -15.09 8.51
N THR A 213 -17.98 -14.79 9.05
CA THR A 213 -19.24 -15.40 8.60
C THR A 213 -19.54 -15.01 7.16
N ALA A 214 -19.48 -13.72 6.81
CA ALA A 214 -19.69 -13.24 5.45
C ALA A 214 -18.75 -13.90 4.41
N VAL A 215 -17.47 -14.06 4.75
CA VAL A 215 -16.49 -14.78 3.89
C VAL A 215 -16.83 -16.27 3.78
N THR A 216 -17.27 -16.93 4.86
CA THR A 216 -17.69 -18.35 4.77
C THR A 216 -18.98 -18.53 3.97
N GLU A 217 -19.93 -17.60 4.04
CA GLU A 217 -21.14 -17.59 3.21
C GLU A 217 -20.83 -17.32 1.73
N ALA A 218 -19.97 -16.35 1.43
CA ALA A 218 -19.54 -16.06 0.07
C ALA A 218 -18.87 -17.30 -0.55
N LYS A 219 -17.92 -17.91 0.17
CA LYS A 219 -17.27 -19.18 -0.23
C LYS A 219 -18.22 -20.38 -0.26
N LYS A 220 -19.39 -20.31 0.38
CA LYS A 220 -20.44 -21.33 0.23
C LYS A 220 -21.21 -21.09 -1.07
N LYS A 221 -21.76 -19.88 -1.26
CA LYS A 221 -22.50 -19.47 -2.47
C LYS A 221 -21.69 -19.69 -3.75
N GLU A 222 -20.38 -19.41 -3.70
CA GLU A 222 -19.42 -19.68 -4.77
C GLU A 222 -19.30 -21.19 -5.09
N ARG A 223 -19.09 -22.04 -4.07
CA ARG A 223 -19.03 -23.51 -4.25
C ARG A 223 -20.35 -24.08 -4.74
N ASP A 224 -21.48 -23.63 -4.19
CA ASP A 224 -22.83 -24.05 -4.61
C ASP A 224 -23.07 -23.68 -6.10
N TRP A 225 -22.64 -22.49 -6.53
CA TRP A 225 -22.70 -22.05 -7.93
C TRP A 225 -21.78 -22.85 -8.86
N ILE A 226 -20.52 -23.12 -8.44
CA ILE A 226 -19.59 -23.98 -9.21
C ILE A 226 -20.19 -25.37 -9.40
N VAL A 227 -20.74 -25.97 -8.33
CA VAL A 227 -21.39 -27.29 -8.39
C VAL A 227 -22.56 -27.29 -9.37
N GLU A 228 -23.40 -26.25 -9.39
CA GLU A 228 -24.51 -26.15 -10.33
C GLU A 228 -24.04 -25.97 -11.78
N LYS A 229 -22.98 -25.18 -12.02
CA LYS A 229 -22.39 -25.05 -13.36
C LYS A 229 -21.70 -26.31 -13.85
N VAL A 230 -21.07 -27.10 -12.97
CA VAL A 230 -20.58 -28.43 -13.31
C VAL A 230 -21.75 -29.36 -13.69
N LYS A 231 -22.88 -29.36 -12.96
CA LYS A 231 -24.07 -30.13 -13.37
C LYS A 231 -24.60 -29.71 -14.75
N GLU A 232 -24.72 -28.40 -15.01
CA GLU A 232 -25.13 -27.87 -16.32
C GLU A 232 -24.19 -28.35 -17.45
N TRP A 233 -22.89 -28.36 -17.22
CA TRP A 233 -21.88 -28.76 -18.20
C TRP A 233 -21.93 -30.28 -18.42
N ASN A 234 -21.94 -31.09 -17.36
CA ASN A 234 -22.06 -32.55 -17.46
C ASN A 234 -23.37 -32.96 -18.17
N MET A 235 -24.48 -32.23 -17.99
CA MET A 235 -25.73 -32.49 -18.71
C MET A 235 -25.68 -32.08 -20.20
N LYS A 236 -24.86 -31.08 -20.55
CA LYS A 236 -24.59 -30.70 -21.96
C LYS A 236 -23.65 -31.71 -22.62
N GLU A 237 -22.64 -32.18 -21.89
CA GLU A 237 -21.70 -33.23 -22.30
C GLU A 237 -22.42 -34.56 -22.56
N ALA A 238 -23.26 -35.03 -21.63
CA ALA A 238 -24.08 -36.23 -21.83
C ALA A 238 -24.94 -36.17 -23.12
N LYS A 239 -25.55 -35.00 -23.40
CA LYS A 239 -26.33 -34.74 -24.62
C LYS A 239 -25.48 -34.60 -25.89
N LEU A 240 -24.16 -34.41 -25.77
CA LEU A 240 -23.22 -34.45 -26.88
C LEU A 240 -22.73 -35.89 -27.11
N ILE A 241 -22.43 -36.64 -26.05
CA ILE A 241 -22.12 -38.07 -26.11
C ILE A 241 -23.26 -38.85 -26.78
N GLU A 242 -24.51 -38.67 -26.32
CA GLU A 242 -25.72 -39.26 -26.92
C GLU A 242 -25.83 -38.95 -28.44
N LYS A 243 -25.48 -37.73 -28.86
CA LYS A 243 -25.47 -37.35 -30.29
C LYS A 243 -24.34 -38.01 -31.06
N CYS A 244 -23.15 -38.13 -30.47
CA CYS A 244 -22.01 -38.82 -31.06
C CYS A 244 -22.29 -40.32 -31.22
N GLU A 245 -22.87 -40.97 -30.22
CA GLU A 245 -23.31 -42.37 -30.29
C GLU A 245 -24.37 -42.59 -31.37
N ASN A 246 -25.38 -41.71 -31.44
CA ASN A 246 -26.39 -41.73 -32.51
C ASN A 246 -25.78 -41.51 -33.91
N LEU A 247 -24.77 -40.66 -34.05
CA LEU A 247 -24.04 -40.47 -35.30
C LEU A 247 -23.19 -41.70 -35.66
N GLN A 248 -22.55 -42.34 -34.66
CA GLN A 248 -21.75 -43.54 -34.85
C GLN A 248 -22.62 -44.74 -35.27
N GLU A 249 -23.80 -44.91 -34.67
CA GLU A 249 -24.76 -45.95 -35.12
C GLU A 249 -25.30 -45.65 -36.53
N LYS A 250 -25.61 -44.39 -36.85
CA LYS A 250 -25.98 -44.00 -38.22
C LYS A 250 -24.86 -44.30 -39.22
N MET A 251 -23.61 -43.99 -38.91
CA MET A 251 -22.47 -44.35 -39.75
C MET A 251 -22.36 -45.87 -39.92
N ARG A 252 -22.52 -46.66 -38.84
CA ARG A 252 -22.54 -48.14 -38.91
C ARG A 252 -23.67 -48.66 -39.81
N GLN A 253 -24.84 -48.01 -39.80
CA GLN A 253 -25.96 -48.35 -40.69
C GLN A 253 -25.65 -47.97 -42.15
N PHE A 254 -25.08 -46.78 -42.40
CA PHE A 254 -24.61 -46.38 -43.73
C PHE A 254 -23.55 -47.35 -44.29
N SER A 255 -22.57 -47.77 -43.50
CA SER A 255 -21.56 -48.75 -43.94
C SER A 255 -22.17 -50.11 -44.30
N LYS A 256 -23.19 -50.58 -43.55
CA LYS A 256 -23.94 -51.80 -43.91
C LYS A 256 -24.68 -51.63 -45.24
N LEU A 257 -25.43 -50.52 -45.39
CA LEU A 257 -26.13 -50.21 -46.64
C LEU A 257 -25.16 -50.09 -47.82
N GLN A 258 -23.98 -49.51 -47.62
CA GLN A 258 -22.93 -49.41 -48.64
C GLN A 258 -22.37 -50.79 -49.04
N SER A 259 -22.21 -51.72 -48.08
CA SER A 259 -21.87 -53.12 -48.39
C SER A 259 -22.96 -53.76 -49.26
N THR A 260 -24.22 -53.69 -48.83
CA THR A 260 -25.36 -54.25 -49.59
C THR A 260 -25.53 -53.62 -50.97
N ILE A 261 -25.29 -52.30 -51.12
CA ILE A 261 -25.29 -51.63 -52.42
C ILE A 261 -24.12 -52.12 -53.29
N SER A 262 -22.94 -52.37 -52.71
CA SER A 262 -21.78 -52.93 -53.43
C SER A 262 -22.04 -54.37 -53.89
N GLU A 263 -22.64 -55.20 -53.03
CA GLU A 263 -23.08 -56.57 -53.30
C GLU A 263 -24.18 -56.61 -54.39
N GLN A 264 -25.19 -55.75 -54.29
CA GLN A 264 -26.21 -55.60 -55.34
C GLN A 264 -25.58 -55.10 -56.65
N SER A 265 -24.61 -54.18 -56.60
CA SER A 265 -23.92 -53.67 -57.79
C SER A 265 -22.97 -54.69 -58.42
N SER A 266 -22.43 -55.65 -57.67
CA SER A 266 -21.70 -56.78 -58.25
C SER A 266 -22.67 -57.79 -58.86
N HIS A 267 -23.77 -58.11 -58.19
CA HIS A 267 -24.80 -59.02 -58.72
C HIS A 267 -25.48 -58.48 -59.99
N ILE A 268 -25.80 -57.17 -60.04
CA ILE A 268 -26.33 -56.51 -61.25
C ILE A 268 -25.32 -56.60 -62.40
N ARG A 269 -24.00 -56.46 -62.16
CA ARG A 269 -22.99 -56.62 -63.20
C ARG A 269 -22.89 -58.07 -63.71
N VAL A 270 -23.08 -59.07 -62.84
CA VAL A 270 -23.20 -60.48 -63.26
C VAL A 270 -24.44 -60.66 -64.14
N LEU A 271 -25.61 -60.22 -63.68
CA LEU A 271 -26.87 -60.32 -64.46
C LEU A 271 -26.81 -59.55 -65.79
N GLN A 272 -26.10 -58.42 -65.86
CA GLN A 272 -25.85 -57.70 -67.11
C GLN A 272 -24.94 -58.51 -68.05
N GLY A 273 -23.89 -59.16 -67.52
CA GLY A 273 -23.06 -60.10 -68.27
C GLY A 273 -23.84 -61.30 -68.80
N ASP A 274 -24.69 -61.89 -67.97
CA ASP A 274 -25.58 -62.99 -68.35
C ASP A 274 -26.58 -62.56 -69.43
N LEU A 275 -27.20 -61.38 -69.30
CA LEU A 275 -28.10 -60.81 -70.31
C LEU A 275 -27.37 -60.53 -71.64
N ILE A 276 -26.15 -60.00 -71.61
CA ILE A 276 -25.33 -59.82 -72.82
C ILE A 276 -25.01 -61.17 -73.46
N THR A 277 -24.65 -62.18 -72.67
CA THR A 277 -24.31 -63.52 -73.14
C THR A 277 -25.54 -64.25 -73.73
N LEU A 278 -26.70 -64.12 -73.08
CA LEU A 278 -27.98 -64.64 -73.58
C LEU A 278 -28.43 -63.91 -74.84
N ARG A 279 -28.22 -62.59 -74.94
CA ARG A 279 -28.53 -61.81 -76.15
C ARG A 279 -27.60 -62.18 -77.30
N GLY A 280 -26.31 -62.41 -77.04
CA GLY A 280 -25.38 -62.97 -78.03
C GLY A 280 -25.87 -64.33 -78.55
N ARG A 281 -26.22 -65.25 -77.65
CA ARG A 281 -26.80 -66.56 -78.01
C ARG A 281 -28.15 -66.47 -78.74
N LEU A 282 -28.96 -65.46 -78.44
CA LEU A 282 -30.21 -65.20 -79.16
C LEU A 282 -29.90 -64.74 -80.58
N ASN A 283 -29.05 -63.72 -80.75
CA ASN A 283 -28.60 -63.25 -82.07
C ASN A 283 -27.96 -64.39 -82.89
N ASP A 284 -27.12 -65.23 -82.29
CA ASP A 284 -26.54 -66.43 -82.92
C ASP A 284 -27.62 -67.40 -83.41
N SER A 285 -28.75 -67.49 -82.71
CA SER A 285 -29.87 -68.38 -83.06
C SER A 285 -30.80 -67.76 -84.10
N GLU A 286 -31.02 -66.44 -84.04
CA GLU A 286 -31.74 -65.67 -85.06
C GLU A 286 -30.98 -65.67 -86.39
N GLU A 287 -29.65 -65.54 -86.36
CA GLU A 287 -28.80 -65.59 -87.56
C GLU A 287 -28.74 -67.01 -88.14
N LYS A 288 -28.69 -68.06 -87.29
CA LYS A 288 -28.86 -69.46 -87.75
C LYS A 288 -30.25 -69.70 -88.35
N LEU A 289 -31.31 -69.12 -87.77
CA LEU A 289 -32.66 -69.15 -88.34
C LEU A 289 -32.73 -68.40 -89.68
N ARG A 290 -32.08 -67.24 -89.80
CA ARG A 290 -32.00 -66.44 -91.03
C ARG A 290 -31.28 -67.20 -92.13
N GLN A 291 -30.16 -67.85 -91.83
CA GLN A 291 -29.42 -68.71 -92.75
C GLN A 291 -30.22 -69.97 -93.15
N ALA A 292 -30.96 -70.57 -92.21
CA ALA A 292 -31.86 -71.68 -92.52
C ALA A 292 -33.02 -71.25 -93.42
N ASN A 293 -33.59 -70.06 -93.19
CA ASN A 293 -34.67 -69.49 -94.01
C ASN A 293 -34.17 -69.06 -95.40
N SER A 294 -32.93 -68.58 -95.51
CA SER A 294 -32.27 -68.33 -96.80
C SER A 294 -32.13 -69.61 -97.62
N LYS A 295 -31.65 -70.69 -96.98
CA LYS A 295 -31.55 -72.04 -97.60
C LYS A 295 -32.92 -72.64 -97.95
N LEU A 296 -33.99 -72.22 -97.27
CA LEU A 296 -35.36 -72.59 -97.60
C LEU A 296 -35.85 -71.85 -98.86
N HIS A 297 -35.46 -70.59 -99.05
CA HIS A 297 -35.71 -69.85 -100.30
C HIS A 297 -34.92 -70.43 -101.49
N GLU A 298 -33.65 -70.82 -101.30
CA GLU A 298 -32.85 -71.52 -102.32
C GLU A 298 -33.43 -72.88 -102.75
N TYR A 299 -34.40 -73.43 -102.02
CA TYR A 299 -35.06 -74.70 -102.33
C TYR A 299 -36.45 -74.55 -102.98
N ASN A 300 -36.92 -73.32 -103.22
CA ASN A 300 -38.33 -73.06 -103.60
C ASN A 300 -38.60 -72.98 -105.12
N ASP A 301 -37.68 -73.48 -105.97
CA ASP A 301 -37.86 -73.62 -107.42
C ASP A 301 -39.01 -74.56 -107.85
N TYR A 302 -39.66 -75.20 -106.87
CA TYR A 302 -40.73 -76.17 -107.07
C TYR A 302 -41.99 -75.60 -107.75
N GLU A 303 -42.22 -74.28 -107.69
CA GLU A 303 -43.31 -73.64 -108.45
C GLU A 303 -42.90 -73.37 -109.91
N ILE A 304 -41.67 -72.90 -110.15
CA ILE A 304 -41.13 -72.66 -111.50
C ILE A 304 -41.12 -73.96 -112.31
N LEU A 305 -40.61 -75.05 -111.72
CA LEU A 305 -40.57 -76.38 -112.33
C LEU A 305 -41.97 -77.00 -112.56
N ARG A 306 -42.98 -76.58 -111.80
CA ARG A 306 -44.39 -77.01 -111.95
C ARG A 306 -45.04 -76.31 -113.14
N GLU A 307 -44.85 -75.01 -113.29
CA GLU A 307 -45.47 -74.23 -114.37
C GLU A 307 -44.85 -74.55 -115.73
N GLU A 308 -43.53 -74.77 -115.81
CA GLU A 308 -42.86 -75.16 -117.04
C GLU A 308 -43.27 -76.57 -117.53
N ASN A 309 -43.49 -77.52 -116.59
CA ASN A 309 -44.06 -78.83 -116.90
C ASN A 309 -45.48 -78.75 -117.48
N LYS A 310 -46.28 -77.77 -117.03
CA LYS A 310 -47.63 -77.55 -117.55
C LYS A 310 -47.56 -77.00 -118.98
N ARG A 311 -46.70 -75.99 -119.21
CA ARG A 311 -46.47 -75.38 -120.54
C ARG A 311 -46.10 -76.41 -121.61
N MET A 312 -45.13 -77.30 -121.31
CA MET A 312 -44.71 -78.32 -122.27
C MET A 312 -45.77 -79.40 -122.57
N LYS A 313 -46.66 -79.72 -121.60
CA LYS A 313 -47.78 -80.65 -121.84
C LYS A 313 -48.85 -80.07 -122.78
N GLU A 314 -49.07 -78.76 -122.73
CA GLU A 314 -50.07 -78.10 -123.56
C GLU A 314 -49.58 -77.93 -125.01
N GLU A 315 -48.28 -77.64 -125.24
CA GLU A 315 -47.68 -77.60 -126.57
C GLU A 315 -47.58 -78.97 -127.29
N LEU A 316 -47.33 -80.06 -126.54
CA LEU A 316 -47.30 -81.40 -127.13
C LEU A 316 -48.68 -81.88 -127.59
N LEU A 317 -49.77 -81.39 -126.97
CA LEU A 317 -51.13 -81.81 -127.28
C LEU A 317 -51.76 -81.08 -128.49
N SER A 318 -51.22 -79.94 -128.90
CA SER A 318 -51.65 -79.23 -130.11
C SER A 318 -50.98 -79.80 -131.36
N LYS A 319 -49.64 -79.81 -131.42
CA LYS A 319 -48.85 -80.33 -132.55
C LYS A 319 -49.26 -81.77 -132.94
N SER A 320 -49.54 -82.62 -131.94
CA SER A 320 -50.03 -83.99 -132.16
C SER A 320 -51.40 -84.11 -132.87
N LYS A 321 -52.19 -83.04 -132.99
CA LYS A 321 -53.49 -83.04 -133.70
C LYS A 321 -53.37 -82.51 -135.12
N ASP A 322 -52.52 -81.51 -135.33
CA ASP A 322 -52.37 -80.86 -136.64
C ASP A 322 -51.75 -81.81 -137.68
N ASP A 323 -50.74 -82.60 -137.27
CA ASP A 323 -50.13 -83.65 -138.12
C ASP A 323 -51.15 -84.74 -138.52
N VAL A 324 -52.07 -85.10 -137.61
CA VAL A 324 -53.09 -86.13 -137.87
C VAL A 324 -54.17 -85.62 -138.84
N LEU A 325 -54.51 -84.32 -138.77
CA LEU A 325 -55.44 -83.69 -139.71
C LEU A 325 -54.84 -83.62 -141.13
N ALA A 326 -53.60 -83.17 -141.26
CA ALA A 326 -52.91 -83.08 -142.54
C ALA A 326 -52.83 -84.44 -143.28
N ILE A 327 -52.57 -85.53 -142.55
CA ILE A 327 -52.58 -86.88 -143.12
C ILE A 327 -53.98 -87.27 -143.63
N LYS A 328 -55.04 -86.98 -142.86
CA LYS A 328 -56.43 -87.37 -143.24
C LYS A 328 -56.97 -86.60 -144.44
N GLU A 329 -56.60 -85.34 -144.62
CA GLU A 329 -56.97 -84.58 -145.82
C GLU A 329 -56.29 -85.11 -147.10
N SER A 330 -55.09 -85.67 -146.99
CA SER A 330 -54.39 -86.30 -148.11
C SER A 330 -55.09 -87.58 -148.60
N GLU A 331 -55.57 -88.42 -147.67
CA GLU A 331 -56.32 -89.64 -147.97
C GLU A 331 -57.67 -89.32 -148.64
N LEU A 332 -58.41 -88.34 -148.10
CA LEU A 332 -59.70 -87.91 -148.64
C LEU A 332 -59.60 -87.42 -150.09
N ASN A 333 -58.56 -86.65 -150.42
CA ASN A 333 -58.33 -86.19 -151.78
C ASN A 333 -57.94 -87.33 -152.74
N ASN A 334 -57.20 -88.34 -152.26
CA ASN A 334 -56.84 -89.50 -153.08
C ASN A 334 -58.06 -90.41 -153.34
N LEU A 335 -58.92 -90.61 -152.34
CA LEU A 335 -60.18 -91.33 -152.48
C LEU A 335 -61.15 -90.61 -153.44
N ARG A 336 -61.27 -89.27 -153.37
CA ARG A 336 -62.06 -88.47 -154.34
C ARG A 336 -61.60 -88.69 -155.78
N ARG A 337 -60.29 -88.72 -156.05
CA ARG A 337 -59.77 -88.98 -157.41
C ARG A 337 -60.08 -90.41 -157.89
N ARG A 338 -59.94 -91.41 -157.01
CA ARG A 338 -60.31 -92.80 -157.33
C ARG A 338 -61.80 -92.97 -157.58
N LEU A 339 -62.66 -92.29 -156.83
CA LEU A 339 -64.12 -92.31 -157.05
C LEU A 339 -64.45 -91.72 -158.43
N LYS A 340 -63.91 -90.54 -158.76
CA LYS A 340 -64.17 -89.85 -160.04
C LYS A 340 -63.72 -90.66 -161.26
N LEU A 341 -62.60 -91.39 -161.17
CA LEU A 341 -62.16 -92.34 -162.21
C LEU A 341 -63.07 -93.57 -162.33
N VAL A 342 -63.69 -94.02 -161.24
CA VAL A 342 -64.70 -95.10 -161.26
C VAL A 342 -66.02 -94.59 -161.84
N GLU A 343 -66.43 -93.35 -161.54
CA GLU A 343 -67.60 -92.70 -162.15
C GLU A 343 -67.40 -92.51 -163.66
N GLU A 344 -66.25 -91.99 -164.09
CA GLU A 344 -65.95 -91.78 -165.51
C GLU A 344 -65.82 -93.09 -166.29
N THR A 345 -65.27 -94.16 -165.69
CA THR A 345 -65.25 -95.49 -166.33
C THR A 345 -66.61 -96.20 -166.30
N ALA A 346 -67.43 -96.02 -165.27
CA ALA A 346 -68.81 -96.50 -165.25
C ALA A 346 -69.67 -95.80 -166.30
N ASP A 347 -69.54 -94.48 -166.46
CA ASP A 347 -70.31 -93.71 -167.44
C ASP A 347 -69.87 -94.01 -168.89
N LEU A 348 -68.57 -94.22 -169.13
CA LEU A 348 -68.07 -94.79 -170.38
C LEU A 348 -68.60 -96.20 -170.64
N ARG A 349 -68.68 -97.06 -169.62
CA ARG A 349 -69.23 -98.43 -169.75
C ARG A 349 -70.74 -98.42 -169.98
N ILE A 350 -71.49 -97.48 -169.41
CA ILE A 350 -72.92 -97.27 -169.67
C ILE A 350 -73.13 -96.76 -171.10
N LYS A 351 -72.28 -95.85 -171.59
CA LYS A 351 -72.28 -95.40 -173.00
C LYS A 351 -71.94 -96.53 -173.95
N GLU A 352 -70.94 -97.35 -173.65
CA GLU A 352 -70.57 -98.54 -174.42
C GLU A 352 -71.71 -99.58 -174.44
N LEU A 353 -72.34 -99.87 -173.29
CA LEU A 353 -73.46 -100.81 -173.20
C LEU A 353 -74.70 -100.29 -173.93
N LYS A 354 -75.01 -98.99 -173.87
CA LYS A 354 -76.06 -98.36 -174.69
C LYS A 354 -75.74 -98.42 -176.19
N PHE A 355 -74.46 -98.34 -176.58
CA PHE A 355 -74.04 -98.56 -177.95
C PHE A 355 -74.25 -100.02 -178.37
N ARG A 356 -73.70 -100.97 -177.60
CA ARG A 356 -73.82 -102.42 -177.83
C ARG A 356 -75.28 -102.84 -177.98
N LEU A 357 -76.15 -102.47 -177.04
CA LEU A 357 -77.59 -102.80 -177.10
C LEU A 357 -78.26 -102.32 -178.40
N LYS A 358 -77.80 -101.19 -178.96
CA LYS A 358 -78.32 -100.61 -180.20
C LYS A 358 -77.68 -101.20 -181.47
N THR A 359 -76.43 -101.68 -181.41
CA THR A 359 -75.83 -102.51 -182.47
C THR A 359 -76.33 -103.95 -182.47
N ASP A 360 -76.67 -104.52 -181.31
CA ASP A 360 -77.16 -105.90 -181.20
C ASP A 360 -78.61 -106.00 -181.70
N GLN A 361 -79.44 -104.98 -181.45
CA GLN A 361 -80.73 -104.78 -182.15
C GLN A 361 -80.60 -104.60 -183.67
N LEU A 362 -79.40 -104.33 -184.20
CA LEU A 362 -79.09 -104.27 -185.63
C LEU A 362 -78.27 -105.48 -186.14
N ARG A 363 -77.91 -106.43 -185.27
CA ARG A 363 -77.15 -107.64 -185.63
C ARG A 363 -77.93 -108.93 -185.43
N GLN A 364 -79.02 -108.92 -184.67
CA GLN A 364 -79.88 -110.09 -184.56
C GLN A 364 -80.79 -110.23 -185.80
N THR A 365 -80.21 -110.83 -186.85
CA THR A 365 -80.81 -111.18 -188.16
C THR A 365 -81.16 -109.97 -189.05
N LEU A 366 -80.73 -109.90 -190.32
CA LEU A 366 -80.14 -110.93 -191.19
C LEU A 366 -78.61 -111.07 -191.11
N GLY A 367 -78.13 -112.26 -191.53
CA GLY A 367 -76.73 -112.53 -191.80
C GLY A 367 -76.38 -114.02 -191.72
N GLU A 368 -76.70 -114.93 -192.65
CA GLU A 368 -77.48 -114.94 -193.91
C GLU A 368 -77.66 -113.65 -194.72
N ARG A 369 -77.14 -113.63 -195.96
CA ARG A 369 -77.12 -112.53 -196.95
C ARG A 369 -76.16 -111.34 -196.68
N HIS A 370 -75.00 -111.42 -197.36
CA HIS A 370 -74.14 -110.35 -197.91
C HIS A 370 -73.03 -109.63 -197.07
N GLN A 371 -71.79 -110.03 -197.40
CA GLN A 371 -70.60 -109.25 -197.80
C GLN A 371 -69.81 -108.31 -196.83
N CYS A 372 -68.48 -108.57 -196.80
CA CYS A 372 -67.29 -107.67 -196.91
C CYS A 372 -67.20 -106.35 -196.07
N HIS A 373 -66.05 -105.92 -195.50
CA HIS A 373 -64.67 -105.89 -196.02
C HIS A 373 -63.59 -105.55 -194.94
N ILE A 374 -62.32 -105.94 -195.17
CA ILE A 374 -61.02 -105.22 -194.88
C ILE A 374 -60.55 -105.02 -193.41
N ALA A 375 -59.22 -104.94 -193.19
CA ALA A 375 -58.51 -104.87 -191.89
C ALA A 375 -57.17 -104.07 -191.95
N SER A 376 -56.58 -103.68 -190.78
CA SER A 376 -55.27 -102.98 -190.59
C SER A 376 -54.67 -103.16 -189.16
N THR A 377 -53.37 -102.83 -188.89
CA THR A 377 -52.59 -103.41 -187.74
C THR A 377 -51.41 -102.60 -187.07
N SER A 378 -51.19 -102.78 -185.74
CA SER A 378 -49.88 -102.98 -184.98
C SER A 378 -48.95 -101.87 -184.35
N LYS A 379 -48.25 -102.25 -183.23
CA LYS A 379 -46.87 -101.91 -182.67
C LYS A 379 -46.59 -100.90 -181.47
N CYS A 380 -45.33 -100.89 -180.91
CA CYS A 380 -44.82 -100.44 -179.55
C CYS A 380 -43.45 -99.63 -179.63
N PRO A 381 -42.44 -99.46 -178.66
CA PRO A 381 -42.16 -99.92 -177.24
C PRO A 381 -41.28 -99.02 -176.22
N GLU A 382 -40.93 -99.54 -174.99
CA GLU A 382 -39.66 -99.45 -174.14
C GLU A 382 -39.11 -98.28 -173.19
N LYS A 383 -38.38 -98.68 -172.08
CA LYS A 383 -37.25 -98.06 -171.23
C LYS A 383 -37.48 -96.97 -170.11
N MET A 384 -36.62 -96.60 -169.07
CA MET A 384 -35.57 -97.20 -168.15
C MET A 384 -34.97 -96.24 -167.00
N LEU A 385 -34.58 -96.73 -165.77
CA LEU A 385 -33.53 -96.31 -164.72
C LEU A 385 -33.49 -94.90 -163.98
N PRO A 386 -32.70 -94.59 -162.86
CA PRO A 386 -32.04 -95.30 -161.70
C PRO A 386 -32.21 -94.67 -160.23
N VAL A 387 -31.18 -94.59 -159.30
CA VAL A 387 -31.27 -94.70 -157.77
C VAL A 387 -30.19 -93.93 -156.88
N VAL A 388 -30.33 -93.78 -155.51
CA VAL A 388 -29.31 -93.68 -154.34
C VAL A 388 -29.47 -92.48 -153.28
N SER A 389 -28.64 -92.35 -152.18
CA SER A 389 -28.99 -92.02 -150.73
C SER A 389 -28.18 -90.96 -149.87
N ASP A 390 -28.58 -90.73 -148.58
CA ASP A 390 -27.83 -90.51 -147.27
C ASP A 390 -27.39 -89.15 -146.55
N SER A 391 -27.99 -88.86 -145.36
CA SER A 391 -27.44 -88.65 -143.95
C SER A 391 -26.75 -87.38 -143.28
N VAL A 392 -26.96 -87.18 -141.94
CA VAL A 392 -26.02 -86.81 -140.77
C VAL A 392 -25.79 -85.37 -140.12
N LYS A 393 -26.00 -85.25 -138.75
CA LYS A 393 -25.35 -84.46 -137.59
C LYS A 393 -25.20 -82.89 -137.53
N ALA A 394 -24.84 -82.13 -136.45
CA ALA A 394 -24.79 -82.22 -134.92
C ALA A 394 -24.56 -80.80 -134.19
N SER A 395 -24.09 -80.73 -132.91
CA SER A 395 -24.29 -79.66 -131.85
C SER A 395 -23.05 -78.85 -131.28
N ALA A 396 -23.22 -77.92 -130.28
CA ALA A 396 -22.17 -77.04 -129.62
C ALA A 396 -22.47 -76.46 -128.17
N GLU A 397 -21.55 -75.66 -127.54
CA GLU A 397 -21.35 -75.30 -126.07
C GLU A 397 -20.66 -73.89 -125.80
N VAL A 398 -20.41 -73.20 -124.62
CA VAL A 398 -20.73 -73.19 -123.12
C VAL A 398 -20.12 -71.93 -122.33
N SER A 399 -20.46 -71.65 -121.03
CA SER A 399 -19.81 -70.74 -119.97
C SER A 399 -20.16 -69.20 -119.93
N SER A 400 -19.82 -68.27 -118.98
CA SER A 400 -19.38 -68.08 -117.52
C SER A 400 -19.40 -66.52 -117.16
N ALA A 401 -19.14 -65.80 -116.02
CA ALA A 401 -18.76 -65.86 -114.55
C ALA A 401 -19.29 -64.52 -113.82
N GLY A 402 -18.96 -63.89 -112.66
CA GLY A 402 -18.04 -63.94 -111.45
C GLY A 402 -17.39 -62.52 -111.11
N SER A 403 -17.05 -61.97 -109.90
CA SER A 403 -17.30 -62.18 -108.42
C SER A 403 -16.74 -60.99 -107.50
N GLU A 404 -16.92 -60.97 -106.13
CA GLU A 404 -16.34 -60.09 -105.02
C GLU A 404 -16.64 -58.53 -104.96
N ASP A 405 -16.30 -57.63 -103.96
CA ASP A 405 -16.17 -57.48 -102.45
C ASP A 405 -15.83 -55.95 -102.13
N GLY A 406 -15.82 -55.23 -100.96
CA GLY A 406 -16.17 -55.36 -99.51
C GLY A 406 -15.74 -54.14 -98.59
N ARG A 407 -16.00 -54.19 -97.24
CA ARG A 407 -15.39 -53.43 -96.05
C ARG A 407 -15.87 -52.02 -95.51
N GLU A 408 -15.34 -51.62 -94.33
CA GLU A 408 -15.80 -50.64 -93.27
C GLU A 408 -14.79 -49.45 -92.98
N PRO A 409 -14.58 -48.76 -91.79
CA PRO A 409 -15.27 -48.58 -90.45
C PRO A 409 -15.22 -47.13 -89.75
N LEU A 410 -15.67 -47.01 -88.46
CA LEU A 410 -15.11 -46.22 -87.29
C LEU A 410 -15.53 -44.76 -86.82
N LEU A 411 -15.17 -44.46 -85.53
CA LEU A 411 -15.16 -43.21 -84.68
C LEU A 411 -16.50 -42.66 -84.08
N GLU A 412 -16.57 -41.91 -82.95
CA GLU A 412 -15.81 -41.81 -81.65
C GLU A 412 -16.63 -40.94 -80.63
N ALA A 413 -16.24 -40.80 -79.34
CA ALA A 413 -16.95 -39.97 -78.34
C ALA A 413 -16.08 -39.44 -77.17
N ASN A 414 -16.33 -38.23 -76.63
CA ASN A 414 -16.06 -37.80 -75.24
C ASN A 414 -16.53 -36.35 -74.91
N MET A 415 -16.82 -36.04 -73.62
CA MET A 415 -16.97 -34.66 -73.11
C MET A 415 -16.71 -34.55 -71.57
N PHE A 416 -16.36 -33.33 -71.12
CA PHE A 416 -16.09 -32.86 -69.73
C PHE A 416 -17.28 -33.02 -68.75
N GLN A 417 -17.23 -32.78 -67.42
CA GLN A 417 -16.43 -31.93 -66.48
C GLN A 417 -16.29 -32.68 -65.12
N LEU A 418 -15.25 -32.57 -64.28
CA LEU A 418 -14.63 -31.42 -63.57
C LEU A 418 -15.44 -30.87 -62.37
N LEU A 419 -15.25 -31.48 -61.19
CA LEU A 419 -15.12 -30.81 -59.88
C LEU A 419 -14.47 -31.75 -58.85
#